data_AF-A0A645AVK9-F1
#
_entry.id   AF-A0A645AVK9-F1
#
_cell.length_a   1.000
_cell.length_b   1.000
_cell.length_c   1.000
_cell.angle_alpha   90.00
_cell.angle_beta   90.00
_cell.angle_gamma   90.00
#
_symmetry.space_group_name_H-M   'P 1'
#
loop_
_entity.id
_entity.type
_entity.pdbx_description
1 polymer ?
#
loop_
_entity_poly.entity_id
_entity_poly.type
_entity_poly.pdbx_seq_one_letter_code
_entity_poly.pdbx_strand_id
1 'polypeptide(L)'
;MGFHVMPHCNSIDMDPSNPVFEQVRDFSYRDVESKILQGWSWYGGKGIGVPESNLNRLNNRDKKVMVKIHPGLGMWRSILIENIQKAVTDLALDAVFIDVTLCTWNIHKSIVDSTSTPEGMNKLIKYVSSINNGIAVGGEGLNEINAQGQSFAQVHLFKHGTDGYERTGQCDLNKFLFGKLCSPIGYSGLGGRNESEELRMQVHLNHGTIPTITISNANEIINTNRSISEMFKLANNNK
;
A
#
# COMPACT_ATOMS: atom_id res chain seq x y z
N MET A 1 9.74 -22.08 -12.26
CA MET A 1 8.88 -21.09 -12.94
C MET A 1 9.41 -19.65 -12.80
N GLY A 2 10.38 -19.35 -11.92
CA GLY A 2 11.06 -18.04 -11.91
C GLY A 2 10.19 -16.85 -11.50
N PHE A 3 9.06 -17.10 -10.83
CA PHE A 3 8.20 -16.06 -10.28
C PHE A 3 8.74 -15.58 -8.94
N HIS A 4 8.62 -14.28 -8.73
CA HIS A 4 8.87 -13.63 -7.44
C HIS A 4 7.54 -13.43 -6.71
N VAL A 5 7.57 -13.55 -5.38
CA VAL A 5 6.38 -13.38 -4.53
C VAL A 5 6.64 -12.19 -3.62
N MET A 6 5.70 -11.25 -3.61
CA MET A 6 5.75 -10.05 -2.80
C MET A 6 4.52 -10.03 -1.88
N PRO A 7 4.60 -10.49 -0.63
CA PRO A 7 3.47 -10.46 0.29
C PRO A 7 3.10 -9.02 0.65
N HIS A 8 1.83 -8.84 0.97
CA HIS A 8 1.25 -7.56 1.33
C HIS A 8 1.18 -7.42 2.86
N CYS A 9 1.91 -6.46 3.40
CA CYS A 9 1.96 -6.10 4.82
C CYS A 9 1.41 -4.69 5.00
N ASN A 10 0.89 -4.35 6.17
CA ASN A 10 0.42 -2.98 6.44
C ASN A 10 1.42 -2.22 7.32
N SER A 11 1.77 -0.98 6.96
CA SER A 11 2.72 -0.16 7.71
C SER A 11 2.22 0.34 9.05
N ILE A 12 0.93 0.71 9.13
CA ILE A 12 0.37 1.44 10.28
C ILE A 12 -1.05 1.02 10.66
N ASP A 13 -1.83 0.43 9.75
CA ASP A 13 -3.15 -0.08 10.09
C ASP A 13 -3.04 -1.38 10.87
N MET A 14 -3.75 -1.42 11.98
CA MET A 14 -3.72 -2.50 12.93
C MET A 14 -5.14 -2.91 13.31
N ASP A 15 -5.38 -4.22 13.30
CA ASP A 15 -6.60 -4.79 13.88
C ASP A 15 -6.56 -4.61 15.41
N PRO A 16 -7.52 -3.90 16.02
CA PRO A 16 -7.53 -3.66 17.46
C PRO A 16 -7.76 -4.93 18.30
N SER A 17 -8.11 -6.06 17.69
CA SER A 17 -8.15 -7.37 18.36
C SER A 17 -6.80 -8.08 18.41
N ASN A 18 -5.78 -7.57 17.72
CA ASN A 18 -4.42 -8.10 17.80
C ASN A 18 -3.84 -7.84 19.20
N PRO A 19 -3.24 -8.84 19.89
CA PRO A 19 -2.70 -8.67 21.24
C PRO A 19 -1.65 -7.56 21.39
N VAL A 20 -0.94 -7.21 20.31
CA VAL A 20 0.03 -6.10 20.32
C VAL A 20 -0.68 -4.76 20.50
N PHE A 21 -1.97 -4.64 20.16
CA PHE A 21 -2.68 -3.37 20.15
C PHE A 21 -2.68 -2.72 21.54
N GLU A 22 -2.86 -3.50 22.60
CA GLU A 22 -2.81 -2.99 23.98
C GLU A 22 -1.48 -2.33 24.34
N GLN A 23 -0.38 -2.72 23.68
CA GLN A 23 0.96 -2.17 23.91
C GLN A 23 1.19 -0.85 23.16
N VAL A 24 0.48 -0.64 22.04
CA VAL A 24 0.73 0.49 21.11
C VAL A 24 -0.44 1.47 21.00
N ARG A 25 -1.61 1.17 21.58
CA ARG A 25 -2.87 1.91 21.40
C ARG A 25 -2.78 3.40 21.73
N ASP A 26 -1.95 3.78 22.69
CA ASP A 26 -1.78 5.17 23.14
C ASP A 26 -1.07 6.05 22.09
N PHE A 27 -0.45 5.41 21.09
CA PHE A 27 0.23 6.02 19.95
C PHE A 27 -0.57 5.89 18.67
N SER A 28 -1.89 5.73 18.76
CA SER A 28 -2.75 5.77 17.58
C SER A 28 -2.85 7.19 17.03
N TYR A 29 -2.93 7.33 15.71
CA TYR A 29 -3.16 8.60 15.04
C TYR A 29 -4.44 9.26 15.54
N ARG A 30 -4.37 10.56 15.74
CA ARG A 30 -5.52 11.40 16.03
C ARG A 30 -5.51 12.63 15.13
N ASP A 31 -6.70 13.04 14.72
CA ASP A 31 -6.88 14.29 13.99
C ASP A 31 -6.25 15.47 14.74
N VAL A 32 -5.67 16.43 14.01
CA VAL A 32 -4.95 17.57 14.61
C VAL A 32 -5.89 18.45 15.44
N GLU A 33 -7.09 18.70 14.94
CA GLU A 33 -8.04 19.65 15.52
C GLU A 33 -9.01 18.96 16.49
N SER A 34 -9.77 17.99 15.97
CA SER A 34 -10.82 17.30 16.71
C SER A 34 -10.29 16.25 17.69
N LYS A 35 -9.02 15.82 17.51
CA LYS A 35 -8.37 14.75 18.30
C LYS A 35 -9.08 13.39 18.19
N ILE A 36 -9.97 13.25 17.22
CA ILE A 36 -10.67 12.00 16.91
C ILE A 36 -9.64 10.98 16.38
N LEU A 37 -9.78 9.74 16.82
CA LEU A 37 -8.98 8.60 16.41
C LEU A 37 -9.08 8.39 14.90
N GLN A 38 -7.93 8.22 14.27
CA GLN A 38 -7.84 7.94 12.84
C GLN A 38 -7.71 6.44 12.59
N GLY A 39 -8.34 6.01 11.52
CA GLY A 39 -8.47 4.60 11.16
C GLY A 39 -9.59 4.45 10.14
N TRP A 40 -9.96 3.22 9.85
CA TRP A 40 -11.07 2.94 8.95
C TRP A 40 -11.81 1.68 9.38
N SER A 41 -13.05 1.60 8.95
CA SER A 41 -13.83 0.37 8.99
C SER A 41 -14.74 0.37 7.77
N TRP A 42 -15.08 -0.82 7.31
CA TRP A 42 -15.81 -1.03 6.07
C TRP A 42 -17.07 -1.87 6.30
N TYR A 43 -18.22 -1.30 6.00
CA TYR A 43 -19.51 -1.98 6.15
C TYR A 43 -20.46 -1.56 5.03
N GLY A 44 -21.10 -2.54 4.38
CA GLY A 44 -22.07 -2.26 3.31
C GLY A 44 -21.49 -1.47 2.12
N GLY A 45 -20.22 -1.70 1.76
CA GLY A 45 -19.59 -1.05 0.61
C GLY A 45 -19.10 0.38 0.86
N LYS A 46 -19.06 0.83 2.11
CA LYS A 46 -18.60 2.17 2.47
C LYS A 46 -17.67 2.17 3.68
N GLY A 47 -16.77 3.15 3.72
CA GLY A 47 -16.00 3.51 4.90
C GLY A 47 -16.89 4.21 5.94
N ILE A 48 -16.83 3.80 7.20
CA ILE A 48 -17.67 4.36 8.28
C ILE A 48 -16.87 4.88 9.49
N GLY A 49 -15.55 5.07 9.35
CA GLY A 49 -14.66 5.58 10.41
C GLY A 49 -14.29 4.52 11.44
N VAL A 50 -13.77 4.92 12.60
CA VAL A 50 -13.37 4.01 13.69
C VAL A 50 -14.02 4.42 15.02
N PRO A 51 -14.58 3.50 15.81
CA PRO A 51 -15.13 3.85 17.13
C PRO A 51 -14.05 4.37 18.09
N GLU A 52 -14.37 5.38 18.92
CA GLU A 52 -13.45 5.93 19.95
C GLU A 52 -13.20 5.00 21.14
N SER A 53 -14.20 4.21 21.54
CA SER A 53 -14.08 3.29 22.68
C SER A 53 -13.38 1.99 22.28
N ASN A 54 -12.43 1.53 23.11
CA ASN A 54 -11.76 0.23 22.96
C ASN A 54 -12.78 -0.92 22.86
N LEU A 55 -13.79 -0.92 23.74
CA LEU A 55 -14.84 -1.95 23.75
C LEU A 55 -15.63 -1.95 22.43
N ASN A 56 -15.97 -0.75 21.92
CA ASN A 56 -16.73 -0.65 20.67
C ASN A 56 -15.89 -1.05 19.45
N ARG A 57 -14.56 -0.87 19.48
CA ARG A 57 -13.67 -1.38 18.42
C ARG A 57 -13.73 -2.91 18.35
N LEU A 58 -13.66 -3.59 19.50
CA LEU A 58 -13.76 -5.04 19.57
C LEU A 58 -15.15 -5.55 19.13
N ASN A 59 -16.21 -4.88 19.58
CA ASN A 59 -17.59 -5.26 19.25
C ASN A 59 -17.99 -5.02 17.79
N ASN A 60 -17.18 -4.28 17.01
CA ASN A 60 -17.45 -3.98 15.60
C ASN A 60 -16.41 -4.58 14.66
N ARG A 61 -15.66 -5.60 15.10
CA ARG A 61 -14.63 -6.24 14.28
C ARG A 61 -15.17 -6.81 12.96
N ASP A 62 -16.44 -7.24 12.94
CA ASP A 62 -17.16 -7.69 11.73
C ASP A 62 -17.15 -6.64 10.60
N LYS A 63 -16.92 -5.37 10.95
CA LYS A 63 -16.88 -4.22 10.04
C LYS A 63 -15.45 -3.88 9.63
N LYS A 64 -14.49 -4.81 9.73
CA LYS A 64 -13.09 -4.62 9.30
C LYS A 64 -12.44 -3.38 9.93
N VAL A 65 -12.63 -3.21 11.24
CA VAL A 65 -12.08 -2.06 11.97
C VAL A 65 -10.56 -2.14 12.02
N MET A 66 -9.91 -1.06 11.59
CA MET A 66 -8.47 -0.85 11.65
C MET A 66 -8.17 0.52 12.28
N VAL A 67 -7.16 0.58 13.13
CA VAL A 67 -6.62 1.80 13.72
C VAL A 67 -5.24 2.10 13.15
N LYS A 68 -4.86 3.37 13.05
CA LYS A 68 -3.53 3.76 12.55
C LYS A 68 -2.56 3.97 13.71
N ILE A 69 -1.45 3.25 13.73
CA ILE A 69 -0.39 3.34 14.75
C ILE A 69 0.74 4.24 14.25
N HIS A 70 1.28 5.06 15.15
CA HIS A 70 2.31 6.03 14.80
C HIS A 70 3.62 5.36 14.36
N PRO A 71 4.09 5.54 13.11
CA PRO A 71 5.29 4.88 12.61
C PRO A 71 6.57 5.43 13.25
N GLY A 72 6.51 6.60 13.91
CA GLY A 72 7.55 7.14 14.78
C GLY A 72 7.81 6.32 16.05
N LEU A 73 6.89 5.47 16.50
CA LEU A 73 7.10 4.57 17.64
C LEU A 73 8.09 3.46 17.28
N GLY A 74 9.24 3.42 17.97
CA GLY A 74 10.29 2.41 17.77
C GLY A 74 9.79 0.99 18.03
N MET A 75 9.04 0.80 19.11
CA MET A 75 8.42 -0.49 19.45
C MET A 75 7.56 -1.05 18.32
N TRP A 76 6.70 -0.22 17.71
CA TRP A 76 5.86 -0.66 16.58
C TRP A 76 6.72 -1.08 15.37
N ARG A 77 7.71 -0.27 15.00
CA ARG A 77 8.62 -0.61 13.89
C ARG A 77 9.31 -1.95 14.15
N SER A 78 9.89 -2.16 15.33
CA SER A 78 10.56 -3.42 15.69
C SER A 78 9.63 -4.62 15.54
N ILE A 79 8.43 -4.55 16.13
CA ILE A 79 7.45 -5.64 16.04
C ILE A 79 7.09 -5.95 14.58
N LEU A 80 6.82 -4.92 13.78
CA LEU A 80 6.45 -5.10 12.38
C LEU A 80 7.61 -5.72 11.57
N ILE A 81 8.83 -5.20 11.74
CA ILE A 81 10.03 -5.68 11.03
C ILE A 81 10.34 -7.13 11.40
N GLU A 82 10.25 -7.52 12.67
CA GLU A 82 10.47 -8.91 13.10
C GLU A 82 9.49 -9.87 12.44
N ASN A 83 8.21 -9.49 12.36
CA ASN A 83 7.18 -10.31 11.69
C ASN A 83 7.41 -10.40 10.17
N ILE A 84 7.80 -9.30 9.52
CA ILE A 84 8.14 -9.29 8.10
C ILE A 84 9.39 -10.14 7.86
N GLN A 85 10.45 -9.96 8.64
CA GLN A 85 11.70 -10.71 8.53
C GLN A 85 11.48 -12.21 8.68
N LYS A 86 10.61 -12.61 9.62
CA LYS A 86 10.21 -14.01 9.76
C LYS A 86 9.58 -14.54 8.47
N ALA A 87 8.58 -13.85 7.92
CA ALA A 87 7.94 -14.27 6.67
C ALA A 87 8.93 -14.31 5.49
N VAL A 88 9.80 -13.30 5.38
CA VAL A 88 10.85 -13.22 4.35
C VAL A 88 11.80 -14.40 4.44
N THR A 89 12.21 -14.77 5.66
CA THR A 89 13.14 -15.88 5.89
C THR A 89 12.46 -17.23 5.64
N ASP A 90 11.29 -17.46 6.25
CA ASP A 90 10.56 -18.72 6.20
C ASP A 90 10.12 -19.08 4.77
N LEU A 91 9.82 -18.07 3.95
CA LEU A 91 9.33 -18.22 2.58
C LEU A 91 10.40 -17.88 1.51
N ALA A 92 11.63 -17.59 1.92
CA ALA A 92 12.74 -17.19 1.04
C ALA A 92 12.35 -16.09 0.04
N LEU A 93 11.71 -15.03 0.55
CA LEU A 93 11.23 -13.91 -0.26
C LEU A 93 12.37 -12.92 -0.54
N ASP A 94 12.28 -12.25 -1.67
CA ASP A 94 13.20 -11.17 -2.06
C ASP A 94 12.49 -9.82 -2.23
N ALA A 95 11.18 -9.78 -1.99
CA ALA A 95 10.38 -8.57 -2.03
C ALA A 95 9.26 -8.60 -0.98
N VAL A 96 8.84 -7.43 -0.51
CA VAL A 96 7.62 -7.23 0.29
C VAL A 96 6.92 -5.94 -0.12
N PHE A 97 5.59 -5.91 -0.01
CA PHE A 97 4.81 -4.70 -0.22
C PHE A 97 4.33 -4.16 1.13
N ILE A 98 4.63 -2.92 1.44
CA ILE A 98 4.17 -2.23 2.64
C ILE A 98 3.07 -1.25 2.26
N ASP A 99 1.84 -1.61 2.58
CA ASP A 99 0.66 -0.80 2.34
C ASP A 99 0.65 0.45 3.24
N VAL A 100 -0.05 1.49 2.83
CA VAL A 100 -0.28 2.72 3.62
C VAL A 100 0.97 3.60 3.82
N THR A 101 2.04 3.33 3.06
CA THR A 101 3.29 4.12 3.08
C THR A 101 3.14 5.59 2.70
N LEU A 102 2.11 5.92 1.92
CA LEU A 102 1.72 7.29 1.54
C LEU A 102 1.15 8.08 2.71
N CYS A 103 0.53 7.43 3.71
CA CYS A 103 -0.26 8.09 4.75
C CYS A 103 0.59 8.66 5.88
N THR A 104 1.40 9.67 5.56
CA THR A 104 2.32 10.33 6.48
C THR A 104 1.80 11.70 6.94
N TRP A 105 0.61 11.73 7.54
CA TRP A 105 -0.11 12.99 7.82
C TRP A 105 0.43 13.76 9.03
N ASN A 106 0.11 15.05 9.07
CA ASN A 106 0.14 15.81 10.31
C ASN A 106 -1.00 15.33 11.22
N ILE A 107 -0.68 15.04 12.48
CA ILE A 107 -1.59 14.46 13.46
C ILE A 107 -1.40 15.13 14.82
N HIS A 108 -2.39 15.01 15.69
CA HIS A 108 -2.22 15.40 17.08
C HIS A 108 -1.13 14.53 17.73
N LYS A 109 -0.19 15.17 18.46
CA LYS A 109 1.03 14.53 18.98
C LYS A 109 1.87 13.89 17.86
N SER A 110 2.21 14.69 16.86
CA SER A 110 2.93 14.26 15.65
C SER A 110 4.36 13.77 15.86
N ILE A 111 4.92 13.87 17.08
CA ILE A 111 6.26 13.41 17.43
C ILE A 111 6.16 12.30 18.47
N VAL A 112 6.66 11.12 18.12
CA VAL A 112 6.79 9.96 19.02
C VAL A 112 8.23 9.44 18.88
N ASP A 113 8.89 9.14 19.99
CA ASP A 113 10.31 8.77 20.02
C ASP A 113 11.22 9.73 19.23
N SER A 114 11.03 11.03 19.45
CA SER A 114 11.72 12.11 18.74
C SER A 114 11.64 12.00 17.20
N THR A 115 10.59 11.37 16.70
CA THR A 115 10.42 11.05 15.28
C THR A 115 9.02 11.45 14.83
N SER A 116 8.95 12.26 13.77
CA SER A 116 7.69 12.61 13.12
C SER A 116 7.11 11.43 12.33
N THR A 117 5.85 11.54 11.94
CA THR A 117 5.21 10.54 11.08
C THR A 117 5.99 10.26 9.78
N PRO A 118 6.35 11.27 8.94
CA PRO A 118 7.13 11.01 7.73
C PRO A 118 8.51 10.40 7.99
N GLU A 119 9.22 10.87 9.02
CA GLU A 119 10.53 10.30 9.40
C GLU A 119 10.40 8.85 9.86
N GLY A 120 9.33 8.54 10.62
CA GLY A 120 9.03 7.20 11.09
C GLY A 120 8.77 6.24 9.95
N MET A 121 7.98 6.67 8.95
CA MET A 121 7.73 5.88 7.75
C MET A 121 9.00 5.64 6.94
N ASN A 122 9.81 6.68 6.74
CA ASN A 122 11.10 6.55 6.04
C ASN A 122 12.04 5.56 6.76
N LYS A 123 12.13 5.64 8.09
CA LYS A 123 12.89 4.67 8.90
C LYS A 123 12.34 3.25 8.73
N LEU A 124 11.02 3.07 8.78
CA LEU A 124 10.39 1.75 8.58
C LEU A 124 10.76 1.17 7.22
N ILE A 125 10.57 1.91 6.13
CA ILE A 125 10.90 1.46 4.77
C ILE A 125 12.38 1.05 4.68
N LYS A 126 13.30 1.88 5.20
CA LYS A 126 14.74 1.58 5.21
C LYS A 126 15.12 0.36 6.04
N TYR A 127 14.45 0.14 7.17
CA TYR A 127 14.70 -1.05 7.98
C TYR A 127 14.19 -2.31 7.28
N VAL A 128 13.00 -2.26 6.68
CA VAL A 128 12.48 -3.40 5.90
C VAL A 128 13.39 -3.68 4.70
N SER A 129 13.85 -2.66 3.98
CA SER A 129 14.77 -2.85 2.86
C SER A 129 16.13 -3.42 3.26
N SER A 130 16.48 -3.43 4.56
CA SER A 130 17.75 -3.98 5.08
C SER A 130 17.66 -5.44 5.55
N ILE A 131 16.46 -6.04 5.53
CA ILE A 131 16.26 -7.44 5.93
C ILE A 131 17.11 -8.37 5.05
N ASN A 132 17.77 -9.36 5.66
CA ASN A 132 18.51 -10.45 5.00
C ASN A 132 19.47 -10.00 3.88
N ASN A 133 20.26 -8.94 4.14
CA ASN A 133 21.20 -8.30 3.19
C ASN A 133 20.57 -7.49 2.06
N GLY A 134 19.26 -7.24 2.12
CA GLY A 134 18.56 -6.39 1.17
C GLY A 134 17.41 -7.12 0.50
N ILE A 135 16.22 -6.52 0.54
CA ILE A 135 15.05 -6.95 -0.22
C ILE A 135 14.42 -5.77 -0.95
N ALA A 136 13.71 -6.05 -2.03
CA ALA A 136 12.92 -5.03 -2.72
C ALA A 136 11.69 -4.65 -1.86
N VAL A 137 11.43 -3.35 -1.74
CA VAL A 137 10.27 -2.84 -0.98
C VAL A 137 9.30 -2.17 -1.94
N GLY A 138 8.10 -2.73 -2.05
CA GLY A 138 6.95 -2.08 -2.65
C GLY A 138 6.20 -1.24 -1.62
N GLY A 139 5.46 -0.22 -2.06
CA GLY A 139 4.55 0.51 -1.16
C GLY A 139 3.33 1.12 -1.84
N GLU A 140 2.37 1.56 -1.04
CA GLU A 140 1.16 2.27 -1.46
C GLU A 140 1.46 3.75 -1.72
N GLY A 141 1.12 4.23 -2.92
CA GLY A 141 1.28 5.62 -3.32
C GLY A 141 2.73 6.10 -3.43
N LEU A 142 2.88 7.36 -3.86
CA LEU A 142 4.17 8.03 -3.99
C LEU A 142 4.11 9.44 -3.41
N ASN A 143 5.14 9.78 -2.64
CA ASN A 143 5.51 11.13 -2.25
C ASN A 143 7.05 11.22 -2.17
N GLU A 144 7.56 12.42 -1.93
CA GLU A 144 8.99 12.70 -1.87
C GLU A 144 9.73 11.94 -0.76
N ILE A 145 9.03 11.44 0.25
CA ILE A 145 9.60 10.70 1.37
C ILE A 145 9.69 9.21 1.04
N ASN A 146 8.57 8.59 0.64
CA ASN A 146 8.51 7.14 0.47
C ASN A 146 9.20 6.67 -0.82
N ALA A 147 9.26 7.51 -1.86
CA ALA A 147 9.90 7.19 -3.14
C ALA A 147 11.40 6.89 -3.00
N GLN A 148 12.05 7.41 -1.94
CA GLN A 148 13.49 7.25 -1.71
C GLN A 148 13.89 5.83 -1.28
N GLY A 149 12.96 5.04 -0.74
CA GLY A 149 13.25 3.70 -0.20
C GLY A 149 12.45 2.57 -0.87
N GLN A 150 11.50 2.90 -1.74
CA GLN A 150 10.67 1.93 -2.45
C GLN A 150 11.23 1.59 -3.83
N SER A 151 11.36 0.31 -4.14
CA SER A 151 11.65 -0.19 -5.49
C SER A 151 10.43 -0.08 -6.41
N PHE A 152 9.24 -0.33 -5.84
CA PHE A 152 7.97 -0.28 -6.56
C PHE A 152 6.92 0.52 -5.79
N ALA A 153 5.99 1.15 -6.49
CA ALA A 153 4.88 1.83 -5.84
C ALA A 153 3.55 1.61 -6.57
N GLN A 154 2.54 1.20 -5.82
CA GLN A 154 1.18 1.09 -6.33
C GLN A 154 0.59 2.49 -6.48
N VAL A 155 0.20 2.86 -7.70
CA VAL A 155 -0.27 4.22 -8.00
C VAL A 155 -1.79 4.34 -7.96
N HIS A 156 -2.28 5.24 -7.10
CA HIS A 156 -3.70 5.60 -6.99
C HIS A 156 -3.95 6.79 -7.91
N LEU A 157 -4.01 6.52 -9.22
CA LEU A 157 -3.93 7.58 -10.21
C LEU A 157 -5.12 8.57 -10.14
N PHE A 158 -6.35 8.09 -10.38
CA PHE A 158 -7.52 8.99 -10.43
C PHE A 158 -8.79 8.27 -10.01
N LYS A 159 -9.84 9.06 -9.72
CA LYS A 159 -11.20 8.53 -9.59
C LYS A 159 -11.62 7.96 -10.95
N HIS A 160 -11.68 6.64 -11.03
CA HIS A 160 -12.07 5.97 -12.26
C HIS A 160 -13.55 6.19 -12.56
N GLY A 161 -13.92 6.19 -13.84
CA GLY A 161 -15.31 6.33 -14.29
C GLY A 161 -15.87 7.75 -14.21
N THR A 162 -15.02 8.76 -14.08
CA THR A 162 -15.41 10.18 -14.20
C THR A 162 -15.09 10.71 -15.59
N ASP A 163 -15.84 11.71 -16.04
CA ASP A 163 -15.60 12.39 -17.31
C ASP A 163 -14.16 12.89 -17.43
N GLY A 164 -13.50 12.55 -18.54
CA GLY A 164 -12.12 12.96 -18.81
C GLY A 164 -11.03 12.06 -18.24
N TYR A 165 -11.39 10.94 -17.62
CA TYR A 165 -10.43 9.93 -17.14
C TYR A 165 -9.47 9.48 -18.24
N GLU A 166 -9.94 9.33 -19.48
CA GLU A 166 -9.16 8.93 -20.65
C GLU A 166 -8.03 9.91 -21.01
N ARG A 167 -8.16 11.19 -20.65
CA ARG A 167 -7.15 12.22 -20.96
C ARG A 167 -6.02 12.30 -19.94
N THR A 168 -6.16 11.62 -18.81
CA THR A 168 -5.23 11.75 -17.68
C THR A 168 -3.83 11.23 -17.96
N GLY A 169 -3.69 10.27 -18.89
CA GLY A 169 -2.39 9.69 -19.28
C GLY A 169 -1.43 10.61 -20.05
N GLN A 170 -1.76 11.89 -20.24
CA GLN A 170 -0.97 12.81 -21.07
C GLN A 170 0.11 13.58 -20.29
N CYS A 171 0.09 13.56 -18.96
CA CYS A 171 1.08 14.25 -18.13
C CYS A 171 1.52 13.37 -16.96
N ASP A 172 2.66 12.70 -17.13
CA ASP A 172 3.19 11.78 -16.13
C ASP A 172 4.18 12.46 -15.18
N LEU A 173 3.64 13.33 -14.32
CA LEU A 173 4.43 14.09 -13.35
C LEU A 173 5.17 13.17 -12.36
N ASN A 174 4.54 12.06 -11.95
CA ASN A 174 5.17 11.11 -11.03
C ASN A 174 6.40 10.44 -11.65
N LYS A 175 6.35 10.04 -12.93
CA LYS A 175 7.53 9.54 -13.62
C LYS A 175 8.62 10.59 -13.78
N PHE A 176 8.24 11.85 -14.05
CA PHE A 176 9.20 12.95 -14.10
C PHE A 176 9.91 13.16 -12.75
N LEU A 177 9.17 13.18 -11.64
CA LEU A 177 9.72 13.42 -10.30
C LEU A 177 10.45 12.22 -9.71
N PHE A 178 9.88 11.02 -9.84
CA PHE A 178 10.25 9.84 -9.06
C PHE A 178 10.66 8.62 -9.90
N GLY A 179 10.53 8.67 -11.23
CA GLY A 179 10.73 7.50 -12.09
C GLY A 179 12.16 6.94 -12.12
N LYS A 180 13.14 7.68 -11.61
CA LYS A 180 14.53 7.19 -11.39
C LYS A 180 14.73 6.52 -10.04
N LEU A 181 13.80 6.70 -9.11
CA LEU A 181 13.85 6.17 -7.74
C LEU A 181 12.96 4.95 -7.57
N CYS A 182 11.74 5.02 -8.11
CA CYS A 182 10.71 4.03 -7.88
C CYS A 182 9.92 3.73 -9.17
N SER A 183 9.66 2.45 -9.43
CA SER A 183 8.87 2.02 -10.59
C SER A 183 7.38 1.87 -10.23
N PRO A 184 6.45 2.52 -10.93
CA PRO A 184 5.04 2.40 -10.61
C PRO A 184 4.47 1.03 -11.01
N ILE A 185 3.53 0.50 -10.22
CA ILE A 185 2.73 -0.69 -10.51
C ILE A 185 1.24 -0.35 -10.44
N GLY A 186 0.41 -1.11 -11.14
CA GLY A 186 -1.02 -0.86 -11.23
C GLY A 186 -1.79 -1.10 -9.91
N TYR A 187 -2.92 -0.40 -9.77
CA TYR A 187 -3.86 -0.62 -8.67
C TYR A 187 -4.97 -1.63 -9.04
N SER A 188 -6.03 -1.69 -8.23
CA SER A 188 -7.19 -2.57 -8.42
C SER A 188 -7.95 -2.33 -9.74
N GLY A 189 -8.70 -3.35 -10.18
CA GLY A 189 -9.61 -3.24 -11.33
C GLY A 189 -8.91 -3.27 -12.69
N LEU A 190 -7.78 -3.97 -12.80
CA LEU A 190 -7.00 -4.15 -14.03
C LEU A 190 -7.23 -5.54 -14.63
N GLY A 191 -8.48 -6.00 -14.65
CA GLY A 191 -8.85 -7.33 -15.17
C GLY A 191 -9.23 -7.32 -16.66
N GLY A 192 -9.44 -6.15 -17.27
CA GLY A 192 -9.87 -6.03 -18.66
C GLY A 192 -11.21 -6.69 -18.95
N ARG A 193 -12.09 -6.82 -17.94
CA ARG A 193 -13.38 -7.53 -18.07
C ARG A 193 -14.47 -6.70 -18.75
N ASN A 194 -14.25 -5.40 -18.86
CA ASN A 194 -15.13 -4.42 -19.49
C ASN A 194 -14.31 -3.20 -19.92
N GLU A 195 -14.90 -2.33 -20.73
CA GLU A 195 -14.25 -1.12 -21.27
C GLU A 195 -13.66 -0.21 -20.19
N SER A 196 -14.27 -0.16 -18.99
CA SER A 196 -13.74 0.66 -17.88
C SER A 196 -12.43 0.09 -17.34
N GLU A 197 -12.33 -1.23 -17.17
CA GLU A 197 -11.08 -1.88 -16.77
C GLU A 197 -10.01 -1.80 -17.85
N GLU A 198 -10.37 -1.94 -19.14
CA GLU A 198 -9.44 -1.77 -20.26
C GLU A 198 -8.87 -0.36 -20.30
N LEU A 199 -9.73 0.66 -20.20
CA LEU A 199 -9.30 2.05 -20.12
C LEU A 199 -8.41 2.29 -18.90
N ARG A 200 -8.74 1.67 -17.76
CA ARG A 200 -7.91 1.77 -16.55
C ARG A 200 -6.52 1.19 -16.79
N MET A 201 -6.41 0.03 -17.44
CA MET A 201 -5.12 -0.57 -17.80
C MET A 201 -4.31 0.35 -18.73
N GLN A 202 -4.95 0.93 -19.75
CA GLN A 202 -4.29 1.85 -20.67
C GLN A 202 -3.78 3.11 -19.96
N VAL A 203 -4.57 3.71 -19.06
CA VAL A 203 -4.14 4.89 -18.29
C VAL A 203 -2.93 4.56 -17.42
N HIS A 204 -2.90 3.40 -16.77
CA HIS A 204 -1.73 2.98 -15.99
C HIS A 204 -0.48 2.84 -16.87
N LEU A 205 -0.60 2.18 -18.03
CA LEU A 205 0.51 2.09 -18.99
C LEU A 205 1.00 3.46 -19.47
N ASN A 206 0.10 4.40 -19.71
CA ASN A 206 0.46 5.77 -20.10
C ASN A 206 1.28 6.49 -19.01
N HIS A 207 1.07 6.11 -17.74
CA HIS A 207 1.88 6.56 -16.59
C HIS A 207 3.12 5.68 -16.32
N GLY A 208 3.56 4.91 -17.32
CA GLY A 208 4.79 4.13 -17.25
C GLY A 208 4.79 3.02 -16.21
N THR A 209 3.61 2.54 -15.78
CA THR A 209 3.54 1.42 -14.83
C THR A 209 4.08 0.15 -15.46
N ILE A 210 4.72 -0.70 -14.65
CA ILE A 210 4.98 -2.10 -15.01
C ILE A 210 3.64 -2.73 -15.42
N PRO A 211 3.56 -3.48 -16.54
CA PRO A 211 2.34 -4.16 -16.96
C PRO A 211 1.74 -4.96 -15.81
N THR A 212 0.54 -4.57 -15.39
CA THR A 212 -0.11 -5.08 -14.17
C THR A 212 -1.51 -5.58 -14.51
N ILE A 213 -1.86 -6.75 -13.96
CA ILE A 213 -3.20 -7.32 -14.03
C ILE A 213 -3.78 -7.52 -12.64
N THR A 214 -5.09 -7.37 -12.49
CA THR A 214 -5.81 -7.77 -11.27
C THR A 214 -6.76 -8.91 -11.61
N ILE A 215 -6.54 -10.07 -11.02
CA ILE A 215 -7.34 -11.28 -11.27
C ILE A 215 -8.09 -11.69 -10.00
N SER A 216 -9.24 -12.34 -10.17
CA SER A 216 -10.03 -12.88 -9.06
C SER A 216 -9.89 -14.40 -8.93
N ASN A 217 -9.40 -15.08 -9.96
CA ASN A 217 -9.14 -16.52 -9.96
C ASN A 217 -8.10 -16.94 -11.01
N ALA A 218 -7.57 -18.15 -10.88
CA ALA A 218 -6.52 -18.67 -11.76
C ALA A 218 -6.95 -18.86 -13.23
N ASN A 219 -8.25 -19.05 -13.51
CA ASN A 219 -8.74 -19.24 -14.88
C ASN A 219 -8.51 -17.99 -15.74
N GLU A 220 -8.46 -16.80 -15.14
CA GLU A 220 -8.17 -15.55 -15.85
C GLU A 220 -6.73 -15.49 -16.40
N ILE A 221 -5.79 -16.27 -15.84
CA ILE A 221 -4.44 -16.43 -16.37
C ILE A 221 -4.39 -17.51 -17.47
N ILE A 222 -5.13 -18.61 -17.28
CA ILE A 222 -5.11 -19.76 -18.21
C ILE A 222 -5.89 -19.43 -19.50
N ASN A 223 -7.04 -18.78 -19.35
CA ASN A 223 -7.96 -18.41 -20.41
C ASN A 223 -8.08 -16.88 -20.46
N THR A 224 -7.00 -16.24 -20.90
CA THR A 224 -6.87 -14.77 -20.90
C THR A 224 -7.88 -14.11 -21.84
N ASN A 225 -8.49 -13.01 -21.40
CA ASN A 225 -9.12 -12.08 -22.34
C ASN A 225 -8.06 -11.30 -23.15
N ARG A 226 -8.52 -10.51 -24.13
CA ARG A 226 -7.66 -9.71 -25.02
C ARG A 226 -6.66 -8.85 -24.22
N SER A 227 -7.15 -8.10 -23.25
CA SER A 227 -6.39 -7.12 -22.47
C SER A 227 -5.33 -7.77 -21.59
N ILE A 228 -5.64 -8.90 -20.94
CA ILE A 228 -4.67 -9.68 -20.17
C ILE A 228 -3.59 -10.27 -21.10
N SER A 229 -3.98 -10.79 -22.26
CA SER A 229 -3.04 -11.31 -23.27
C SER A 229 -2.06 -10.22 -23.73
N GLU A 230 -2.55 -9.00 -23.93
CA GLU A 230 -1.72 -7.84 -24.27
C GLU A 230 -0.73 -7.49 -23.14
N MET A 231 -1.15 -7.50 -21.87
CA MET A 231 -0.23 -7.27 -20.74
C MET A 231 0.88 -8.31 -20.67
N PHE A 232 0.58 -9.59 -20.91
CA PHE A 232 1.61 -10.62 -20.94
C PHE A 232 2.60 -10.43 -22.09
N LYS A 233 2.14 -10.00 -23.27
CA LYS A 233 3.02 -9.66 -24.39
C LYS A 233 3.94 -8.49 -24.03
N LEU A 234 3.41 -7.43 -23.42
CA LEU A 234 4.19 -6.28 -22.97
C LEU A 234 5.23 -6.67 -21.92
N ALA A 235 4.86 -7.49 -20.94
CA ALA A 235 5.77 -7.96 -19.90
C ALA A 235 6.93 -8.82 -20.48
N ASN A 236 6.66 -9.60 -21.52
CA ASN A 236 7.69 -10.42 -22.18
C ASN A 236 8.60 -9.61 -23.12
N ASN A 237 8.10 -8.54 -23.73
CA ASN A 237 8.88 -7.69 -24.64
C ASN A 237 9.81 -6.71 -23.89
N ASN A 238 9.65 -6.57 -22.56
CA ASN A 238 10.50 -5.73 -21.71
C ASN A 238 11.74 -6.46 -21.18
N LYS A 239 12.06 -7.65 -21.71
CA LYS A 239 13.30 -8.39 -21.45
C LYS A 239 14.30 -8.17 -22.58
#